data_AF-A0A1M7QBW0-F1
#
_entry.id   AF-A0A1M7QBW0-F1
#
_cell.length_a   1.000
_cell.length_b   1.000
_cell.length_c   1.000
_cell.angle_alpha   90.00
_cell.angle_beta   90.00
_cell.angle_gamma   90.00
#
_symmetry.space_group_name_H-M   'P 1'
#
loop_
_entity.id
_entity.type
_entity.pdbx_description
1 polymer ?
#
loop_
_entity_poly.entity_id
_entity_poly.type
_entity_poly.pdbx_seq_one_letter_code
_entity_poly.pdbx_strand_id
1 'polypeptide(L)' 'MANPDIRNQDWKSWASAIRPFAETEQVYCKVSGLLTRASRGVGQQELHPYFDTSLEVFGVERLMYGSDWPVLLQAESLER' A
#
# COMPACT_ATOMS: atom_id res chain seq x y z
N MET A 1 12.42 -1.48 2.64
CA MET A 1 12.04 -2.66 3.45
C MET A 1 10.57 -2.70 3.82
N ALA A 2 9.85 -1.57 4.01
CA ALA A 2 8.39 -1.61 4.27
C ALA A 2 7.49 -1.29 3.06
N ASN A 3 7.98 -0.52 2.07
CA ASN A 3 7.14 -0.10 0.94
C ASN A 3 7.22 -1.10 -0.23
N PRO A 4 6.09 -1.43 -0.87
CA PRO A 4 6.07 -2.32 -2.02
C PRO A 4 6.74 -1.70 -3.26
N ASP A 5 7.20 -2.57 -4.16
CA ASP A 5 7.62 -2.21 -5.51
C ASP A 5 6.44 -2.36 -6.49
N ILE A 6 5.57 -1.36 -6.50
CA ILE A 6 4.35 -1.38 -7.33
C ILE A 6 4.69 -1.25 -8.82
N ARG A 7 5.74 -0.49 -9.17
CA ARG A 7 6.20 -0.31 -10.54
C ARG A 7 6.55 -1.63 -11.21
N ASN A 8 7.25 -2.51 -10.50
CA ASN A 8 7.65 -3.83 -11.01
C ASN A 8 6.62 -4.92 -10.68
N GLN A 9 5.50 -4.57 -10.06
CA GLN A 9 4.42 -5.48 -9.65
C GLN A 9 4.87 -6.65 -8.76
N ASP A 10 5.96 -6.48 -8.01
CA ASP A 10 6.47 -7.50 -7.10
C ASP A 10 5.76 -7.47 -5.74
N TRP A 11 4.46 -7.77 -5.75
CA TRP A 11 3.64 -7.78 -4.55
C TRP A 11 3.98 -8.96 -3.63
N LYS A 12 4.41 -10.10 -4.19
CA LYS A 12 4.64 -11.34 -3.44
C LYS A 12 5.81 -11.22 -2.48
N SER A 13 6.94 -10.66 -2.94
CA SER A 13 8.11 -10.44 -2.09
C SER A 13 7.78 -9.50 -0.94
N TRP A 14 7.05 -8.42 -1.23
CA TRP A 14 6.60 -7.47 -0.21
C TRP A 14 5.62 -8.12 0.77
N ALA A 15 4.63 -8.88 0.29
CA ALA A 15 3.69 -9.59 1.15
C ALA A 15 4.40 -10.55 2.10
N SER A 16 5.39 -11.32 1.61
CA SER A 16 6.20 -12.20 2.46
C SER A 16 6.98 -11.43 3.52
N ALA A 17 7.46 -10.22 3.20
CA ALA A 17 8.23 -9.40 4.13
C ALA A 17 7.36 -8.81 5.25
N ILE A 18 6.08 -8.51 4.98
CA ILE A 18 5.20 -7.90 5.98
C ILE A 18 4.39 -8.91 6.81
N ARG A 19 4.18 -10.14 6.31
CA ARG A 19 3.40 -11.19 7.00
C ARG A 19 3.80 -11.41 8.47
N PRO A 20 5.08 -11.37 8.87
CA PRO A 20 5.45 -11.51 10.29
C PRO A 20 4.84 -10.46 11.23
N PHE A 21 4.42 -9.29 10.72
CA PHE A 21 3.77 -8.26 11.53
C PHE A 21 2.31 -8.59 11.90
N ALA A 22 1.74 -9.64 11.31
CA ALA A 22 0.41 -10.11 11.68
C ALA A 22 0.32 -10.44 13.17
N GLU A 23 1.36 -11.10 13.70
CA GLU A 23 1.47 -11.52 15.10
C GLU A 23 1.90 -10.39 16.06
N THR A 24 2.16 -9.18 15.56
CA THR A 24 2.63 -8.06 16.38
C THR A 24 1.53 -7.01 16.53
N GLU A 25 0.69 -7.16 17.57
CA GLU A 25 -0.49 -6.30 17.81
C GLU A 25 -0.17 -4.80 17.92
N GLN A 26 1.04 -4.45 18.36
CA GLN A 26 1.48 -3.06 18.53
C GLN A 26 1.89 -2.38 17.22
N VAL A 27 1.93 -3.13 16.10
CA VAL A 27 2.29 -2.61 14.78
C VAL A 27 1.02 -2.36 13.97
N TYR A 28 0.93 -1.13 13.45
CA TYR A 28 -0.17 -0.63 12.63
C TYR A 28 0.31 -0.34 11.21
N CYS A 29 -0.59 -0.45 10.25
CA CYS A 29 -0.31 -0.15 8.85
C CYS A 29 -1.08 1.09 8.40
N LYS A 30 -0.36 2.02 7.76
CA LYS A 30 -0.96 3.15 7.07
C LYS A 30 -0.87 2.92 5.56
N VAL A 31 -2.02 2.79 4.92
CA VAL A 31 -2.12 2.75 3.46
C VAL A 31 -2.11 4.19 2.95
N SER A 32 -0.98 4.58 2.36
CA SER A 32 -0.75 5.94 1.84
C SER A 32 0.28 5.93 0.71
N GLY A 33 0.17 6.88 -0.22
CA GLY A 33 1.19 7.13 -1.24
C GLY A 33 1.42 6.00 -2.26
N LEU A 34 0.53 5.02 -2.40
CA LEU A 34 0.74 3.87 -3.30
C LEU A 34 0.94 4.31 -4.77
N LEU A 35 0.18 5.31 -5.22
CA LEU A 35 0.24 5.82 -6.59
C LEU A 35 1.59 6.45 -6.94
N THR A 36 2.29 7.04 -5.97
CA THR A 36 3.64 7.63 -6.21
C THR A 36 4.71 6.58 -6.44
N ARG A 37 4.41 5.31 -6.11
CA ARG A 37 5.30 4.16 -6.31
C ARG A 37 4.92 3.31 -7.52
N ALA A 38 3.79 3.61 -8.15
CA ALA A 38 3.30 2.90 -9.32
C ALA A 38 3.78 3.54 -10.63
N SER A 39 3.51 2.85 -11.74
CA SER A 39 3.59 3.45 -13.08
C SER A 39 2.41 4.41 -13.30
N ARG A 40 2.60 5.46 -14.11
CA ARG A 40 1.50 6.36 -14.50
C ARG A 40 0.39 5.58 -15.19
N GLY A 41 -0.87 5.86 -14.83
CA GLY A 41 -2.04 5.18 -15.39
C GLY A 41 -2.26 3.77 -14.85
N VAL A 42 -1.64 3.41 -13.72
CA VAL A 42 -1.94 2.14 -13.03
C VAL A 42 -3.43 2.04 -12.72
N GLY A 43 -4.03 0.89 -13.02
CA GLY A 43 -5.41 0.61 -12.69
C GLY A 43 -5.61 0.23 -11.23
N GLN A 44 -6.88 0.16 -10.82
CA GLN A 44 -7.24 -0.26 -9.47
C GLN A 44 -6.90 -1.76 -9.22
N GLN A 45 -7.00 -2.59 -10.26
CA GLN A 45 -6.77 -4.04 -10.17
C GLN A 45 -5.33 -4.36 -9.79
N GLU A 46 -4.38 -3.57 -10.28
CA GLU A 46 -2.96 -3.71 -9.98
C GLU A 46 -2.62 -3.25 -8.56
N LEU A 47 -3.48 -2.45 -7.93
CA LEU A 47 -3.33 -2.00 -6.55
C LEU A 47 -4.00 -2.94 -5.54
N HIS A 48 -5.04 -3.68 -5.95
CA HIS A 48 -5.80 -4.59 -5.07
C HIS A 48 -4.93 -5.55 -4.25
N PRO A 49 -3.91 -6.24 -4.81
CA PRO A 49 -3.10 -7.17 -4.03
C PRO A 49 -2.43 -6.51 -2.82
N TYR A 50 -2.07 -5.23 -2.92
CA TYR A 50 -1.43 -4.49 -1.83
C TYR A 50 -2.43 -4.13 -0.74
N PHE A 51 -3.65 -3.74 -1.11
CA PHE A 51 -4.73 -3.50 -0.15
C PHE A 51 -5.16 -4.79 0.55
N ASP A 52 -5.39 -5.86 -0.21
CA ASP A 52 -5.84 -7.15 0.34
C ASP A 52 -4.81 -7.73 1.30
N THR A 53 -3.52 -7.69 0.94
CA THR A 53 -2.44 -8.14 1.84
C THR A 53 -2.38 -7.28 3.11
N SER A 54 -2.56 -5.95 2.98
CA SER A 54 -2.55 -5.07 4.16
C SER A 54 -3.73 -5.39 5.09
N LEU A 55 -4.90 -5.67 4.52
CA LEU A 55 -6.08 -6.07 5.28
C LEU A 55 -5.89 -7.43 5.95
N GLU A 56 -5.34 -8.41 5.23
CA GLU A 56 -5.06 -9.77 5.74
C GLU A 56 -4.07 -9.74 6.92
N VAL A 57 -3.01 -8.95 6.80
CA VAL A 57 -1.92 -8.92 7.79
C VAL A 57 -2.29 -8.10 9.03
N PHE A 58 -2.87 -6.92 8.85
CA PHE A 58 -3.10 -6.00 9.96
C PHE A 58 -4.53 -6.09 10.53
N GLY A 59 -5.50 -6.52 9.73
CA GLY A 59 -6.91 -6.42 10.07
C GLY A 59 -7.42 -4.98 10.04
N VAL A 60 -8.74 -4.81 10.04
CA VAL A 60 -9.39 -3.49 9.96
C VAL A 60 -9.02 -2.56 11.12
N GLU A 61 -8.82 -3.11 12.31
CA GLU A 61 -8.54 -2.35 13.54
C GLU A 61 -7.13 -1.72 13.56
N ARG A 62 -6.20 -2.26 12.77
CA ARG A 62 -4.81 -1.77 12.71
C ARG A 62 -4.46 -1.15 11.36
N LEU A 63 -5.46 -0.89 10.51
CA LEU A 63 -5.29 -0.30 9.20
C LEU A 63 -5.80 1.14 9.17
N MET A 64 -5.00 2.07 8.67
CA MET A 64 -5.33 3.48 8.55
C MET A 64 -5.17 3.97 7.11
N TYR A 65 -6.04 4.86 6.65
CA TYR A 65 -5.87 5.56 5.37
C TYR A 65 -5.16 6.90 5.55
N GLY A 66 -4.30 7.26 4.60
CA GLY A 66 -3.83 8.64 4.44
C GLY A 66 -3.58 8.97 2.97
N SER A 67 -4.03 10.14 2.53
CA SER A 67 -3.92 10.55 1.12
C SER A 67 -2.49 10.73 0.63
N ASP A 68 -1.55 10.98 1.55
CA ASP A 68 -0.18 11.40 1.21
C ASP A 68 -0.12 12.73 0.43
N TRP A 69 -1.13 13.59 0.63
CA TRP A 69 -1.09 14.96 0.11
C TRP A 69 -0.01 15.79 0.84
N PRO A 70 0.73 16.68 0.14
CA PRO A 70 0.63 17.01 -1.29
C PRO A 70 1.49 16.12 -2.20
N VAL A 71 2.25 15.16 -1.66
CA VAL A 71 3.17 14.31 -2.43
C VAL A 71 2.44 13.54 -3.53
N LEU A 72 1.20 13.11 -3.26
CA LEU A 72 0.34 12.44 -4.24
C LEU A 72 0.20 13.20 -5.57
N LEU A 73 0.28 14.54 -5.54
CA LEU A 73 0.16 15.40 -6.73
C LEU A 73 1.29 15.18 -7.76
N GLN A 74 2.38 14.50 -7.38
CA GLN A 74 3.43 14.09 -8.31
C GLN A 74 3.00 12.93 -9.22
N ALA A 75 2.04 12.12 -8.77
CA ALA A 75 1.53 10.96 -9.49
C ALA A 75 0.19 11.23 -10.18
N GLU A 76 -0.72 11.94 -9.50
CA GLU A 76 -2.09 12.16 -9.97
C GLU A 76 -2.69 13.44 -9.37
N SER A 77 -3.58 14.12 -10.10
CA SER A 77 -4.36 15.23 -9.56
C SER A 77 -5.49 14.72 -8.67
N LEU A 78 -5.80 15.42 -7.58
CA LEU A 78 -6.93 15.07 -6.70
C LEU A 78 -8.31 15.38 -7.33
N GLU A 79 -8.35 16.11 -8.44
CA GLU A 79 -9.59 16.39 -9.17
C GLU A 79 -9.95 15.17 -10.02
N ARG A 80 -11.02 14.47 -9.63
CA ARG A 80 -11.64 13.40 -10.42
C ARG A 80 -13.15 13.56 -10.41
#